data_AF-A0A097AQZ2-F1
#
_entry.id   AF-A0A097AQZ2-F1
#
_cell.length_a   1.000
_cell.length_b   1.000
_cell.length_c   1.000
_cell.angle_alpha   90.00
_cell.angle_beta   90.00
_cell.angle_gamma   90.00
#
_symmetry.space_group_name_H-M   'P 1'
#
loop_
_entity.id
_entity.type
_entity.pdbx_description
1 polymer ?
#
loop_
_entity_poly.entity_id
_entity_poly.type
_entity_poly.pdbx_seq_one_letter_code
_entity_poly.pdbx_strand_id
1 'polypeptide(L)'
;MTIWEVIGWYVFTYPLAMSIIWTLAGIYFWWRREKSYSRKPSQWRKIGAKNWPPVTILVPCHNEEVSIAATCTALQFLNYPNYRVVFIDDASSDNTANIIRRFVGLNPNFHLLRLSENQGKANALNTALSVDVL
;
A
#
# COMPACT_ATOMS: atom_id res chain seq x y z
N MET A 1 -32.42 -18.22 38.70
CA MET A 1 -31.47 -18.41 37.59
C MET A 1 -30.23 -19.07 38.15
N THR A 2 -29.85 -20.24 37.64
CA THR A 2 -28.63 -20.95 38.07
C THR A 2 -27.40 -20.37 37.37
N ILE A 3 -26.21 -20.58 37.94
CA ILE A 3 -24.96 -20.11 37.33
C ILE A 3 -24.72 -20.71 35.94
N TRP A 4 -25.16 -21.94 35.71
CA TRP A 4 -25.08 -22.62 34.41
C TRP A 4 -25.98 -21.99 33.35
N GLU A 5 -27.16 -21.52 33.75
CA GLU A 5 -28.05 -20.77 32.85
C GLU A 5 -27.39 -19.43 32.46
N VAL A 6 -26.79 -18.72 33.42
CA VAL A 6 -26.10 -17.45 33.15
C VAL A 6 -24.93 -17.64 32.20
N ILE A 7 -24.10 -18.67 32.42
CA ILE A 7 -22.98 -19.03 31.54
C ILE A 7 -23.50 -19.41 30.15
N GLY A 8 -24.57 -20.21 30.08
CA GLY A 8 -25.21 -20.59 28.82
C GLY A 8 -25.65 -19.36 28.02
N TRP A 9 -26.42 -18.47 28.64
CA TRP A 9 -26.86 -17.23 27.99
C TRP A 9 -25.68 -16.42 27.48
N TYR A 10 -24.63 -16.21 28.28
CA TYR A 10 -23.45 -15.47 27.85
C TYR A 10 -22.78 -16.08 26.61
N VAL A 11 -22.52 -17.39 26.62
CA VAL A 11 -21.84 -18.10 25.51
C VAL A 11 -22.65 -18.03 24.21
N PHE A 12 -23.99 -18.06 24.28
CA PHE A 12 -24.84 -17.96 23.11
C PHE A 12 -25.05 -16.51 22.63
N THR A 13 -25.30 -15.57 23.54
CA THR A 13 -25.65 -14.20 23.16
C THR A 13 -24.43 -13.36 22.79
N TYR A 14 -23.27 -13.61 23.39
CA TYR A 14 -22.07 -12.79 23.16
C TYR A 14 -21.56 -12.84 21.71
N PRO A 15 -21.35 -14.02 21.09
CA PRO A 15 -20.92 -14.07 19.69
C PRO A 15 -21.97 -13.53 18.72
N LEU A 16 -23.26 -13.76 19.02
CA LEU A 16 -24.37 -13.26 18.20
C LEU A 16 -24.42 -11.73 18.25
N ALA A 17 -24.36 -11.14 19.45
CA ALA A 17 -24.33 -9.69 19.62
C ALA A 17 -23.10 -9.06 18.97
N MET A 18 -21.91 -9.64 19.17
CA MET A 18 -20.68 -9.16 18.53
C MET A 18 -20.76 -9.24 17.01
N SER A 19 -21.23 -10.36 16.45
CA SER A 19 -21.40 -10.50 15.00
C SER A 19 -22.34 -9.45 14.42
N ILE A 20 -23.46 -9.18 15.08
CA ILE A 20 -24.40 -8.12 14.68
C ILE A 20 -23.73 -6.75 14.75
N ILE A 21 -23.03 -6.43 15.85
CA ILE A 21 -22.33 -5.15 16.01
C ILE A 21 -21.29 -4.95 14.90
N TRP A 22 -20.44 -5.93 14.64
CA TRP A 22 -19.39 -5.85 13.61
C TRP A 22 -19.98 -5.76 12.20
N THR A 23 -21.02 -6.54 11.91
CA THR A 23 -21.70 -6.51 10.60
C THR A 23 -22.36 -5.16 10.36
N LEU A 24 -23.10 -4.63 11.34
CA LEU A 24 -23.74 -3.33 11.24
C LEU A 24 -22.71 -2.20 11.17
N ALA A 25 -21.62 -2.26 11.94
CA ALA A 25 -20.53 -1.30 11.87
C ALA A 25 -19.84 -1.33 10.51
N GLY A 26 -19.60 -2.52 9.95
CA GLY A 26 -19.05 -2.70 8.60
C GLY A 26 -19.97 -2.14 7.51
N ILE A 27 -21.27 -2.43 7.57
CA ILE A 27 -22.27 -1.88 6.64
C ILE A 27 -22.38 -0.36 6.77
N TYR A 28 -22.42 0.16 7.99
CA TYR A 28 -22.45 1.60 8.25
C TYR A 28 -21.19 2.28 7.73
N PHE A 29 -20.02 1.71 8.01
CA PHE A 29 -18.74 2.20 7.53
C PHE A 29 -18.66 2.17 6.01
N TRP A 30 -19.07 1.07 5.38
CA TRP A 30 -19.16 0.95 3.92
C TRP A 30 -20.11 2.00 3.33
N TRP A 31 -21.31 2.13 3.89
CA TRP A 31 -22.30 3.11 3.42
C TRP A 31 -21.80 4.56 3.59
N ARG A 32 -21.12 4.86 4.71
CA ARG A 32 -20.60 6.20 4.99
C ARG A 32 -19.33 6.53 4.18
N ARG A 33 -18.41 5.57 4.08
CA ARG A 33 -17.05 5.77 3.56
C ARG A 33 -16.91 5.31 2.11
N GLU A 34 -17.38 4.11 1.77
CA GLU A 34 -17.25 3.53 0.43
C GLU A 34 -18.14 4.24 -0.59
N LYS A 35 -19.40 4.54 -0.20
CA LYS A 35 -20.32 5.31 -1.06
C LYS A 35 -19.81 6.74 -1.34
N SER A 36 -18.93 7.26 -0.46
CA SER A 36 -18.22 8.53 -0.62
C SER A 36 -16.83 8.40 -1.27
N TYR A 37 -16.27 7.19 -1.39
CA TYR A 37 -15.01 6.91 -2.10
C TYR A 37 -15.23 6.49 -3.56
N SER A 38 -16.43 6.02 -3.92
CA SER A 38 -16.94 6.06 -5.30
C SER A 38 -17.30 7.50 -5.73
N ARG A 39 -16.52 8.49 -5.28
CA ARG A 39 -16.52 9.84 -5.81
C ARG A 39 -16.09 9.75 -7.26
N LYS A 40 -17.10 9.80 -8.13
CA LYS A 40 -17.09 10.17 -9.54
C LYS A 40 -15.70 10.68 -9.98
N PRO A 41 -15.07 10.14 -11.03
CA PRO A 41 -13.83 10.69 -11.60
C PRO A 41 -13.93 12.15 -12.07
N SER A 42 -15.12 12.77 -11.97
CA SER A 42 -15.43 14.09 -12.47
C SER A 42 -15.17 15.16 -11.42
N GLN A 43 -13.94 15.69 -11.40
CA GLN A 43 -13.58 17.09 -11.08
C GLN A 43 -12.11 17.23 -10.64
N TRP A 44 -11.21 16.35 -11.08
CA TRP A 44 -9.80 16.72 -11.08
C TRP A 44 -9.70 17.98 -11.93
N ARG A 45 -9.40 19.11 -11.28
CA ARG A 45 -9.14 20.38 -11.95
C ARG A 45 -8.19 20.04 -13.07
N LYS A 46 -8.54 20.35 -14.32
CA LYS A 46 -7.63 20.18 -15.45
C LYS A 46 -6.45 21.11 -15.20
N ILE A 47 -5.49 20.61 -14.44
CA ILE A 47 -4.19 21.25 -14.25
C ILE A 47 -3.63 21.25 -15.67
N GLY A 48 -3.46 22.43 -16.26
CA GLY A 48 -2.84 22.54 -17.57
C GLY A 48 -1.52 21.77 -17.57
N ALA A 49 -1.11 21.22 -18.71
CA ALA A 49 0.10 20.37 -18.85
C ALA A 49 1.38 20.97 -18.23
N LYS A 50 1.40 22.28 -17.94
CA LYS A 50 2.51 23.03 -17.34
C LYS A 50 2.57 23.04 -15.80
N ASN A 51 1.57 22.51 -15.10
CA ASN A 51 1.44 22.68 -13.63
C ASN A 51 1.45 21.36 -12.84
N TRP A 52 1.95 20.26 -13.42
CA TRP A 52 2.04 18.99 -12.71
C TRP A 52 3.23 19.02 -11.72
N PRO A 53 3.01 18.85 -10.41
CA PRO A 53 4.10 18.81 -9.44
C PRO A 53 4.99 17.57 -9.69
N PRO A 54 6.29 17.60 -9.37
CA PRO A 54 7.09 16.39 -9.35
C PRO A 54 6.51 15.40 -8.33
N VAL A 55 6.49 14.11 -8.69
CA VAL A 55 5.98 13.03 -7.82
C VAL A 55 7.06 11.97 -7.64
N THR A 56 7.38 11.63 -6.39
CA THR A 56 8.22 10.46 -6.09
C THR A 56 7.35 9.34 -5.50
N ILE A 57 7.44 8.17 -6.12
CA ILE A 57 6.73 6.95 -5.73
C ILE A 57 7.72 6.06 -4.98
N LEU A 58 7.45 5.85 -3.69
CA LEU A 58 8.24 4.95 -2.85
C LEU A 58 7.59 3.56 -2.85
N VAL A 59 8.35 2.54 -3.23
CA VAL A 59 7.87 1.15 -3.32
C VAL A 59 8.70 0.27 -2.36
N PRO A 60 8.21 0.00 -1.13
CA PRO A 60 8.89 -0.90 -0.22
C PRO A 60 8.69 -2.35 -0.68
N CYS A 61 9.78 -3.12 -0.74
CA CYS A 61 9.81 -4.49 -1.22
C CYS A 61 10.58 -5.35 -0.22
N HIS A 62 10.01 -6.50 0.19
CA HIS A 62 10.71 -7.54 0.92
C HIS A 62 10.19 -8.91 0.47
N ASN A 63 11.05 -9.71 -0.16
CA ASN A 63 10.70 -11.01 -0.71
C ASN A 63 9.48 -11.00 -1.66
N GLU A 64 9.51 -10.11 -2.64
CA GLU A 64 8.43 -9.85 -3.61
C GLU A 64 8.75 -10.39 -5.02
N GLU A 65 9.61 -11.41 -5.16
CA GLU A 65 10.09 -11.86 -6.48
C GLU A 65 8.99 -12.28 -7.45
N VAL A 66 7.85 -12.74 -6.93
CA VAL A 66 6.68 -13.18 -7.72
C VAL A 66 5.90 -11.98 -8.27
N SER A 67 5.85 -10.86 -7.55
CA SER A 67 4.97 -9.72 -7.84
C SER A 67 5.71 -8.51 -8.43
N ILE A 68 6.98 -8.33 -8.07
CA ILE A 68 7.73 -7.09 -8.30
C ILE A 68 7.91 -6.77 -9.79
N ALA A 69 8.03 -7.78 -10.64
CA ALA A 69 8.12 -7.59 -12.09
C ALA A 69 6.86 -6.94 -12.68
N ALA A 70 5.68 -7.36 -12.21
CA ALA A 70 4.41 -6.78 -12.64
C ALA A 70 4.28 -5.32 -12.17
N THR A 71 4.69 -5.04 -10.94
CA THR A 71 4.72 -3.67 -10.39
C THR A 71 5.64 -2.75 -11.18
N CYS A 72 6.88 -3.18 -11.46
CA CYS A 72 7.81 -2.42 -12.30
C CYS A 72 7.25 -2.15 -13.70
N THR A 73 6.63 -3.15 -14.31
CA THR A 73 6.00 -3.02 -15.63
C THR A 73 4.86 -2.00 -15.61
N ALA A 74 3.97 -2.07 -14.62
CA ALA A 74 2.87 -1.11 -14.49
C ALA A 74 3.38 0.33 -14.30
N LEU A 75 4.43 0.52 -13.50
CA LEU A 75 5.04 1.83 -13.25
C LEU A 75 5.74 2.40 -14.50
N GLN A 76 6.22 1.55 -15.41
CA GLN A 76 6.84 1.99 -16.66
C GLN A 76 5.83 2.66 -17.61
N PHE A 77 4.56 2.25 -17.54
CA PHE A 77 3.47 2.81 -18.35
C PHE A 77 2.77 4.02 -17.69
N LEU A 78 3.33 4.58 -16.62
CA LEU A 78 2.79 5.79 -16.01
C LEU A 78 2.83 6.96 -17.00
N ASN A 79 1.66 7.50 -17.33
CA ASN A 79 1.52 8.73 -18.10
C ASN A 79 1.51 9.95 -17.17
N TYR A 80 2.63 10.20 -16.50
CA TYR A 80 2.86 11.37 -15.65
C TYR A 80 4.15 12.07 -16.11
N PRO A 81 4.16 13.40 -16.30
CA PRO A 81 5.29 14.07 -16.97
C PRO A 81 6.58 14.12 -16.15
N ASN A 82 6.49 14.24 -14.82
CA ASN A 82 7.66 14.32 -13.94
C ASN A 82 7.46 13.40 -12.73
N TYR A 83 7.94 12.16 -12.85
CA TYR A 83 7.87 11.19 -11.78
C TYR A 83 9.21 10.48 -11.58
N ARG A 84 9.44 10.07 -10.34
CA ARG A 84 10.53 9.20 -9.91
C ARG A 84 9.95 8.00 -9.18
N VAL A 85 10.53 6.83 -9.36
CA VAL A 85 10.21 5.64 -8.58
C VAL A 85 11.45 5.20 -7.81
N VAL A 86 11.32 5.06 -6.50
CA VAL A 86 12.37 4.52 -5.64
C VAL A 86 11.86 3.21 -5.06
N PHE A 87 12.42 2.11 -5.54
CA PHE A 87 12.22 0.79 -4.96
C PHE A 87 13.13 0.65 -3.76
N ILE A 88 12.57 0.25 -2.63
CA ILE A 88 13.28 0.13 -1.35
C ILE A 88 13.30 -1.36 -1.00
N ASP A 89 14.41 -2.02 -1.29
CA ASP A 89 14.63 -3.41 -0.93
C ASP A 89 15.01 -3.50 0.55
N ASP A 90 14.08 -3.95 1.38
CA ASP A 90 14.19 -4.08 2.84
C ASP A 90 14.91 -5.39 3.20
N ALA A 91 16.14 -5.55 2.69
CA ALA A 91 16.98 -6.75 2.83
C ALA A 91 16.30 -8.06 2.39
N SER A 92 15.77 -8.10 1.15
CA SER A 92 15.24 -9.36 0.60
C SER A 92 16.33 -10.42 0.48
N SER A 93 15.96 -11.66 0.78
CA SER A 93 16.79 -12.87 0.64
C SER A 93 16.58 -13.58 -0.70
N ASP A 94 15.57 -13.19 -1.46
CA ASP A 94 15.16 -13.80 -2.72
C ASP A 94 15.68 -13.01 -3.95
N ASN A 95 15.12 -13.26 -5.14
CA ASN A 95 15.56 -12.61 -6.36
C ASN A 95 15.00 -11.18 -6.58
N THR A 96 14.26 -10.62 -5.62
CA THR A 96 13.58 -9.30 -5.73
C THR A 96 14.52 -8.19 -6.22
N ALA A 97 15.67 -8.02 -5.56
CA ALA A 97 16.61 -6.96 -5.87
C ALA A 97 17.20 -7.08 -7.29
N ASN A 98 17.44 -8.31 -7.76
CA ASN A 98 17.95 -8.56 -9.11
C ASN A 98 16.91 -8.22 -10.17
N ILE A 99 15.64 -8.55 -9.93
CA ILE A 99 14.55 -8.20 -10.83
C ILE A 99 14.45 -6.67 -10.94
N ILE A 100 14.44 -5.96 -9.80
CA ILE A 100 14.39 -4.49 -9.79
C ILE A 100 15.59 -3.88 -10.53
N ARG A 101 16.81 -4.38 -10.30
CA ARG A 101 18.03 -3.91 -11.00
C ARG A 101 17.90 -3.94 -12.52
N ARG A 102 17.24 -4.98 -13.07
CA ARG A 102 16.99 -5.07 -14.52
C ARG A 102 16.10 -3.93 -15.01
N PHE A 103 15.04 -3.60 -14.27
CA PHE A 103 14.13 -2.51 -14.62
C PHE A 103 14.77 -1.12 -14.43
N VAL A 104 15.59 -0.94 -13.39
CA VAL A 104 16.37 0.30 -13.17
C VAL A 104 17.29 0.58 -14.37
N GLY A 105 17.91 -0.44 -14.96
CA GLY A 105 18.73 -0.27 -16.17
C GLY A 105 17.93 0.10 -17.43
N LEU A 106 16.61 -0.10 -17.45
CA LEU A 106 15.74 0.16 -18.60
C LEU A 106 14.98 1.49 -18.50
N ASN A 107 14.83 2.05 -17.30
CA ASN A 107 14.07 3.28 -17.08
C ASN A 107 14.85 4.24 -16.17
N PRO A 108 15.28 5.41 -16.67
CA PRO A 108 16.07 6.37 -15.89
C PRO A 108 15.30 6.97 -14.69
N ASN A 109 13.97 6.87 -14.68
CA ASN A 109 13.15 7.35 -13.56
C ASN A 109 13.12 6.36 -12.39
N PHE A 110 13.67 5.16 -12.54
CA PHE A 110 13.65 4.10 -11.54
C PHE A 110 14.97 4.05 -10.77
N HIS A 111 14.88 3.95 -9.46
CA HIS A 111 16.03 3.85 -8.55
C HIS A 111 15.82 2.71 -7.58
N LEU A 112 16.91 2.08 -7.15
CA LEU A 112 16.91 1.02 -6.14
C LEU A 112 17.72 1.48 -4.93
N LEU A 113 17.05 1.58 -3.78
CA LEU A 113 17.66 1.71 -2.47
C LEU A 113 17.63 0.33 -1.80
N ARG A 114 18.80 -0.21 -1.46
CA ARG A 114 18.89 -1.51 -0.75
C ARG A 114 19.33 -1.29 0.69
N LEU A 115 18.51 -1.75 1.62
CA LEU A 115 18.81 -1.73 3.05
C LEU A 115 19.62 -2.97 3.41
N SER A 116 20.51 -2.83 4.39
CA SER A 116 21.37 -3.92 4.87
C SER A 116 20.62 -4.91 5.77
N GLU A 117 19.57 -4.45 6.44
CA GLU A 117 18.78 -5.22 7.39
C GLU A 117 17.29 -4.97 7.16
N ASN A 118 16.46 -5.97 7.44
CA ASN A 118 15.01 -5.84 7.37
C ASN A 118 14.54 -5.02 8.58
N GLN A 119 14.03 -3.82 8.32
CA GLN A 119 13.53 -2.89 9.34
C GLN A 119 12.00 -2.78 9.33
N GLY A 120 11.33 -3.49 8.43
CA GLY A 120 9.91 -3.43 8.19
C GLY A 120 9.48 -2.23 7.33
N LYS A 121 8.32 -2.36 6.70
CA LYS A 121 7.76 -1.41 5.72
C LYS A 121 7.82 0.06 6.15
N ALA A 122 7.44 0.36 7.39
CA ALA A 122 7.38 1.75 7.87
C ALA A 122 8.79 2.38 7.97
N ASN A 123 9.75 1.64 8.52
CA ASN A 123 11.13 2.11 8.60
C ASN A 123 11.77 2.17 7.22
N ALA A 124 11.52 1.20 6.35
CA ALA A 124 12.02 1.25 4.98
C ALA A 124 11.58 2.53 4.25
N LEU A 125 10.31 2.92 4.39
CA LEU A 125 9.78 4.18 3.86
C LEU A 125 10.41 5.41 4.52
N ASN A 126 10.56 5.42 5.84
CA ASN A 126 11.17 6.54 6.56
C ASN A 126 12.65 6.72 6.19
N THR A 127 13.39 5.62 6.03
CA THR A 127 14.77 5.64 5.56
C THR A 127 14.83 6.26 4.16
N ALA A 128 13.96 5.84 3.24
CA ALA A 128 13.91 6.43 1.90
C ALA A 128 13.52 7.91 1.88
N LEU A 129 12.70 8.38 2.82
CA LEU A 129 12.38 9.80 2.99
C LEU A 129 13.54 10.61 3.58
N SER A 130 14.39 9.98 4.39
CA SER A 130 15.53 10.64 5.04
C SER A 130 16.76 10.75 4.15
N VAL A 131 16.92 9.83 3.21
CA VAL A 131 17.96 9.92 2.19
C VAL A 131 17.44 10.87 1.12
N ASP A 132 18.23 11.89 0.77
CA ASP A 132 17.95 12.91 -0.24
C ASP A 132 17.97 12.29 -1.67
N VAL A 133 17.19 11.23 -1.86
CA VAL A 133 16.87 10.59 -3.15
C VAL A 133 15.64 11.27 -3.76
N LEU A 134 15.21 12.41 -3.22
CA LEU A 134 14.07 13.25 -3.64
C LEU A 134 14.55 14.48 -4.42
#